data_AF-A0A968SG22-F1
#
_entry.id   AF-A0A968SG22-F1
#
_cell.length_a   1.000
_cell.length_b   1.000
_cell.length_c   1.000
_cell.angle_alpha   90.00
_cell.angle_beta   90.00
_cell.angle_gamma   90.00
#
_symmetry.space_group_name_H-M   'P 1'
#
loop_
_entity.id
_entity.type
_entity.pdbx_description
1 polymer ?
#
loop_
_entity_poly.entity_id
_entity_poly.type
_entity_poly.pdbx_seq_one_letter_code
_entity_poly.pdbx_strand_id
1 'polypeptide(L)'
;MVTESHRNLAVRLLTTLSFSLATITLGSCGLIPQNTAGAQPNPNQSQQAPAVDVAIASQEALTTAQEFIGTTEPVREVSLRSQVEGRIININAGVGEVVTQGQILAQLDDAILLTNVIQAEAQVAALEAEVSRARTQVSTAVAQAEQARLGVEQARRDSDRLSALARDGAISQQQAEQSRTSQRTQEQLLNAALARISTEEENVAAAIRRVEAQQAVVAQARERQSLTLIPSPLDGVVLESISEPGNLLQPGNEVMKLGDFSSVKVVALVSELDLSKVQMGRSVQVRLDAFPNQNFTGRVSSISPSADPVSRQIPVEVTVPNASRRITGGLLARLSFTDNRTPRVVVPQSAIPELASRGGASGRPSPNASASPNSRPNASPNASPNASPEGDRLNSSNNSNNSTSSPDSRSGSPAGASPSASPDSGNRAGASSGSSPNANRPAPGSGNGATGGAAPREVTLFVVVGEGEEAKAEARKVTIGARANGKVEIISGLAPGERFVVRSTRPLKDGEKIRLSRIASLPVNLPLNPRQG
;
A
#
# COMPACT_ATOMS: atom_id res chain seq x y z
N MET A 1 -51.67 4.58 -24.42
CA MET A 1 -51.73 3.94 -23.08
C MET A 1 -50.68 4.58 -22.19
N VAL A 2 -51.16 5.32 -21.17
CA VAL A 2 -50.55 5.65 -19.85
C VAL A 2 -49.23 6.46 -19.86
N THR A 3 -49.18 7.81 -19.79
CA THR A 3 -49.31 8.75 -18.63
C THR A 3 -48.34 8.45 -17.47
N GLU A 4 -47.42 9.31 -17.02
CA GLU A 4 -47.63 10.47 -16.12
C GLU A 4 -46.28 11.11 -15.76
N SER A 5 -46.21 12.44 -15.59
CA SER A 5 -45.39 13.07 -14.53
C SER A 5 -45.85 14.50 -14.31
N HIS A 6 -46.32 14.75 -13.10
CA HIS A 6 -47.09 15.92 -12.66
C HIS A 6 -46.26 17.18 -12.41
N ARG A 7 -46.87 18.32 -12.76
CA ARG A 7 -46.49 19.69 -12.37
C ARG A 7 -47.21 20.02 -11.06
N ASN A 8 -46.50 20.53 -10.05
CA ASN A 8 -47.12 21.04 -8.82
C ASN A 8 -47.25 22.58 -8.86
N LEU A 9 -48.49 23.05 -8.88
CA LEU A 9 -48.91 24.43 -8.65
C LEU A 9 -50.30 24.45 -7.99
N ALA A 10 -50.39 24.78 -6.70
CA ALA A 10 -51.56 25.37 -5.99
C ALA A 10 -51.13 25.57 -4.51
N VAL A 11 -51.11 26.75 -3.85
CA VAL A 11 -52.04 27.90 -3.74
C VAL A 11 -53.22 27.64 -2.77
N ARG A 12 -53.21 28.42 -1.65
CA ARG A 12 -54.34 28.89 -0.79
C ARG A 12 -54.92 27.89 0.25
N LEU A 13 -55.42 28.25 1.46
CA LEU A 13 -55.73 29.48 2.21
C LEU A 13 -56.12 29.09 3.68
N LEU A 14 -56.40 30.10 4.54
CA LEU A 14 -57.02 30.12 5.90
C LEU A 14 -56.03 30.29 7.09
N THR A 15 -55.78 31.48 7.67
CA THR A 15 -56.59 32.47 8.44
C THR A 15 -56.72 32.21 9.94
N THR A 16 -56.14 33.08 10.76
CA THR A 16 -56.61 33.69 12.04
C THR A 16 -55.50 34.67 12.46
N LEU A 17 -55.56 36.00 12.29
CA LEU A 17 -56.46 37.07 12.77
C LEU A 17 -56.49 37.24 14.30
N SER A 18 -55.77 38.26 14.79
CA SER A 18 -56.01 39.14 15.98
C SER A 18 -54.71 39.93 16.25
N PHE A 19 -54.44 41.08 15.63
CA PHE A 19 -54.95 42.42 15.94
C PHE A 19 -54.77 42.85 17.41
N SER A 20 -53.74 43.66 17.70
CA SER A 20 -53.92 45.08 18.03
C SER A 20 -52.72 45.70 18.72
N LEU A 21 -52.18 46.67 17.99
CA LEU A 21 -51.25 47.72 18.36
C LEU A 21 -52.04 48.85 19.05
N ALA A 22 -51.62 49.33 20.22
CA ALA A 22 -52.05 50.65 20.72
C ALA A 22 -51.02 51.29 21.65
N THR A 23 -50.76 52.54 21.32
CA THR A 23 -49.75 53.49 21.75
C THR A 23 -50.19 54.36 22.94
N ILE A 24 -49.18 54.82 23.71
CA ILE A 24 -49.05 56.13 24.40
C ILE A 24 -50.03 56.45 25.54
N THR A 25 -49.47 56.73 26.74
CA THR A 25 -49.76 57.95 27.51
C THR A 25 -48.65 58.22 28.54
N LEU A 26 -48.12 59.46 28.52
CA LEU A 26 -47.46 60.10 29.67
C LEU A 26 -48.53 60.70 30.59
N GLY A 27 -48.27 60.77 31.91
CA GLY A 27 -49.03 61.66 32.79
C GLY A 27 -48.95 61.39 34.30
N SER A 28 -48.08 62.14 34.96
CA SER A 28 -48.30 62.90 36.22
C SER A 28 -48.58 62.23 37.59
N CYS A 29 -47.65 62.51 38.51
CA CYS A 29 -47.75 62.96 39.92
C CYS A 29 -48.79 62.41 40.92
N GLY A 30 -48.26 61.89 42.04
CA GLY A 30 -48.90 61.81 43.38
C GLY A 30 -48.00 61.04 44.38
N LEU A 31 -47.10 61.73 45.10
CA LEU A 31 -47.13 62.04 46.56
C LEU A 31 -47.12 60.85 47.57
N ILE A 32 -46.02 60.80 48.36
CA ILE A 32 -45.88 60.43 49.80
C ILE A 32 -45.89 58.92 50.20
N PRO A 33 -45.11 58.44 51.21
CA PRO A 33 -43.86 58.91 51.83
C PRO A 33 -42.73 57.85 51.90
N GLN A 34 -41.55 58.35 52.27
CA GLN A 34 -40.35 57.65 52.70
C GLN A 34 -40.61 56.72 53.90
N ASN A 35 -40.12 55.49 53.81
CA ASN A 35 -39.81 54.69 55.00
C ASN A 35 -38.33 54.32 54.94
N THR A 36 -37.51 55.12 55.60
CA THR A 36 -36.11 54.86 55.90
C THR A 36 -36.03 53.74 56.95
N ALA A 37 -36.07 52.49 56.48
CA ALA A 37 -35.60 51.37 57.29
C ALA A 37 -34.07 51.36 57.25
N GLY A 38 -33.46 51.94 58.28
CA GLY A 38 -32.03 51.82 58.52
C GLY A 38 -31.67 50.36 58.74
N ALA A 39 -31.04 49.74 57.74
CA ALA A 39 -30.38 48.45 57.90
C ALA A 39 -29.08 48.68 58.69
N GLN A 40 -29.14 48.48 60.01
CA GLN A 40 -27.95 48.32 60.83
C GLN A 40 -27.16 47.08 60.33
N PRO A 41 -25.84 47.19 60.12
CA PRO A 41 -25.01 46.06 59.77
C PRO A 41 -24.91 45.16 61.00
N ASN A 42 -25.47 43.95 60.91
CA ASN A 42 -25.42 42.97 61.98
C ASN A 42 -24.00 42.34 62.01
N PRO A 43 -23.14 42.65 63.00
CA PRO A 43 -21.79 42.13 63.07
C PRO A 43 -21.82 40.90 63.98
N ASN A 44 -22.42 39.81 63.49
CA ASN A 44 -22.30 38.51 64.15
C ASN A 44 -22.63 37.36 63.18
N GLN A 45 -21.74 37.16 62.21
CA GLN A 45 -21.47 35.82 61.69
C GLN A 45 -20.16 35.34 62.27
N SER A 46 -20.21 34.99 63.55
CA SER A 46 -19.21 34.15 64.19
C SER A 46 -19.28 32.76 63.53
N GLN A 47 -18.35 32.53 62.61
CA GLN A 47 -17.60 31.28 62.51
C GLN A 47 -18.44 29.99 62.43
N GLN A 48 -19.38 29.89 61.49
CA GLN A 48 -19.76 28.56 61.01
C GLN A 48 -18.70 28.07 60.02
N ALA A 49 -18.05 26.95 60.37
CA ALA A 49 -17.07 26.28 59.54
C ALA A 49 -17.67 26.03 58.14
N PRO A 50 -16.96 26.36 57.05
CA PRO A 50 -17.47 26.23 55.70
C PRO A 50 -17.78 24.76 55.42
N ALA A 51 -18.93 24.53 54.80
CA ALA A 51 -19.34 23.19 54.40
C ALA A 51 -18.54 22.79 53.14
N VAL A 52 -17.95 21.59 53.17
CA VAL A 52 -17.14 21.07 52.08
C VAL A 52 -17.60 19.70 51.65
N ASP A 53 -17.60 19.48 50.33
CA ASP A 53 -17.78 18.17 49.73
C ASP A 53 -16.42 17.51 49.61
N VAL A 54 -16.32 16.26 50.08
CA VAL A 54 -15.06 15.52 50.15
C VAL A 54 -15.14 14.27 49.29
N ALA A 55 -14.04 13.99 48.58
CA ALA A 55 -13.84 12.73 47.87
C ALA A 55 -12.55 12.06 48.34
N ILE A 56 -12.46 10.76 48.10
CA ILE A 56 -11.28 9.95 48.39
C ILE A 56 -10.48 9.83 47.09
N ALA A 57 -9.17 10.06 47.17
CA ALA A 57 -8.25 9.90 46.06
C ALA A 57 -8.14 8.42 45.66
N SER A 58 -8.70 8.05 44.50
CA SER A 58 -8.64 6.69 43.98
C SER A 58 -7.52 6.54 42.96
N GLN A 59 -6.90 5.35 42.91
CA GLN A 59 -6.01 4.99 41.82
C GLN A 59 -6.81 4.45 40.64
N GLU A 60 -6.61 5.06 39.48
CA GLU A 60 -7.24 4.62 38.23
C GLU A 60 -6.26 4.81 37.09
N ALA A 61 -6.28 3.89 36.12
CA ALA A 61 -5.56 4.11 34.88
C ALA A 61 -6.40 5.05 34.01
N LEU A 62 -5.92 6.29 33.80
CA LEU A 62 -6.50 7.21 32.82
C LEU A 62 -6.19 6.69 31.42
N THR A 63 -7.05 5.81 30.90
CA THR A 63 -7.01 5.35 29.51
C THR A 63 -7.60 6.43 28.61
N THR A 64 -6.72 7.21 27.97
CA THR A 64 -7.09 7.96 26.77
C THR A 64 -6.93 7.02 25.59
N ALA A 65 -8.01 6.39 25.16
CA ALA A 65 -7.99 5.64 23.90
C ALA A 65 -7.88 6.64 22.75
N GLN A 66 -6.70 6.71 22.13
CA GLN A 66 -6.55 7.46 20.88
C GLN A 66 -7.15 6.61 19.77
N GLU A 67 -8.19 7.14 19.13
CA GLU A 67 -8.81 6.51 17.97
C GLU A 67 -8.15 7.03 16.69
N PHE A 68 -7.73 6.11 15.83
CA PHE A 68 -7.32 6.41 14.46
C PHE A 68 -8.33 5.81 13.50
N ILE A 69 -8.50 6.45 12.35
CA ILE A 69 -9.37 5.97 11.28
C ILE A 69 -8.50 5.34 10.22
N GLY A 70 -8.93 4.18 9.73
CA GLY A 70 -8.31 3.49 8.62
C GLY A 70 -9.33 2.80 7.73
N THR A 71 -8.84 2.26 6.63
CA THR A 71 -9.64 1.54 5.64
C THR A 71 -9.14 0.10 5.54
N THR A 72 -10.06 -0.86 5.43
CA THR A 72 -9.69 -2.26 5.21
C THR A 72 -9.24 -2.49 3.76
N GLU A 73 -8.20 -3.29 3.57
CA GLU A 73 -7.67 -3.72 2.29
C GLU A 73 -7.33 -5.22 2.34
N PRO A 74 -7.34 -5.93 1.20
CA PRO A 74 -6.84 -7.30 1.15
C PRO A 74 -5.35 -7.33 1.55
N VAL A 75 -4.91 -8.44 2.15
CA VAL A 75 -3.49 -8.61 2.52
C VAL A 75 -2.59 -8.61 1.29
N ARG A 76 -3.11 -9.12 0.17
CA ARG A 76 -2.45 -9.13 -1.13
C ARG A 76 -3.48 -8.88 -2.21
N GLU A 77 -3.15 -8.00 -3.14
CA GLU A 77 -3.95 -7.72 -4.33
C GLU A 77 -3.12 -8.06 -5.57
N VAL A 78 -3.74 -8.71 -6.56
CA VAL A 78 -3.09 -9.07 -7.82
C VAL A 78 -3.98 -8.69 -9.00
N SER A 79 -3.44 -7.86 -9.88
CA SER A 79 -4.01 -7.56 -11.19
C SER A 79 -3.62 -8.64 -12.19
N LEU A 80 -4.59 -9.41 -12.67
CA LEU A 80 -4.40 -10.37 -13.75
C LEU A 80 -4.39 -9.64 -15.08
N ARG A 81 -3.32 -9.85 -15.84
CA ARG A 81 -3.09 -9.24 -17.14
C ARG A 81 -2.88 -10.31 -18.20
N SER A 82 -3.32 -10.03 -19.41
CA SER A 82 -3.02 -10.93 -20.53
C SER A 82 -1.54 -10.87 -20.87
N GLN A 83 -0.95 -12.04 -21.15
CA GLN A 83 0.43 -12.14 -21.65
C GLN A 83 0.49 -12.34 -23.17
N VAL A 84 -0.64 -12.71 -23.78
CA VAL A 84 -0.77 -12.94 -25.21
C VAL A 84 -1.92 -12.13 -25.78
N GLU A 85 -1.87 -11.88 -27.08
CA GLU A 85 -3.00 -11.31 -27.81
C GLU A 85 -4.08 -12.38 -28.02
N GLY A 86 -5.35 -12.01 -27.85
CA GLY A 86 -6.47 -12.89 -28.12
C GLY A 86 -7.81 -12.30 -27.71
N ARG A 87 -8.89 -12.78 -28.34
CA ARG A 87 -10.25 -12.40 -27.98
C ARG A 87 -10.72 -13.22 -26.79
N ILE A 88 -11.35 -12.60 -25.79
CA ILE A 88 -11.91 -13.33 -24.65
C ILE A 88 -13.11 -14.15 -25.14
N ILE A 89 -13.06 -15.47 -24.97
CA ILE A 89 -14.20 -16.36 -25.22
C ILE A 89 -15.13 -16.32 -24.02
N ASN A 90 -14.59 -16.62 -22.83
CA ASN A 90 -15.37 -16.76 -21.60
C ASN A 90 -14.62 -16.16 -20.41
N ILE A 91 -15.40 -15.65 -19.45
CA ILE A 91 -14.96 -15.31 -18.09
C ILE A 91 -15.81 -16.17 -17.15
N ASN A 92 -15.13 -16.99 -16.35
CA ASN A 92 -15.73 -18.04 -15.53
C ASN A 92 -15.94 -17.62 -14.06
N ALA A 93 -15.55 -16.40 -13.69
CA ALA A 93 -15.71 -15.90 -12.32
C ALA A 93 -16.22 -14.45 -12.32
N GLY A 94 -17.24 -14.18 -11.50
CA GLY A 94 -17.83 -12.86 -11.34
C GLY A 94 -17.24 -12.06 -10.18
N VAL A 95 -17.48 -10.74 -10.17
CA VAL A 95 -17.09 -9.88 -9.03
C VAL A 95 -17.77 -10.36 -7.74
N GLY A 96 -16.98 -10.49 -6.67
CA GLY A 96 -17.42 -11.01 -5.38
C GLY A 96 -17.37 -12.53 -5.23
N GLU A 97 -17.06 -13.27 -6.30
CA GLU A 97 -16.93 -14.73 -6.26
C GLU A 97 -15.58 -15.14 -5.65
N VAL A 98 -15.60 -16.24 -4.89
CA VAL A 98 -14.40 -16.85 -4.31
C VAL A 98 -13.74 -17.75 -5.35
N VAL A 99 -12.44 -17.57 -5.56
CA VAL A 99 -11.64 -18.33 -6.49
C VAL A 99 -10.52 -19.08 -5.78
N THR A 100 -10.13 -20.21 -6.35
CA THR A 100 -9.01 -21.02 -5.86
C THR A 100 -7.78 -20.88 -6.75
N GLN A 101 -6.59 -21.06 -6.18
CA GLN A 101 -5.34 -21.04 -6.93
C GLN A 101 -5.36 -22.12 -8.02
N GLY A 102 -5.03 -21.74 -9.26
CA GLY A 102 -5.06 -22.59 -10.44
C GLY A 102 -6.42 -22.68 -11.15
N GLN A 103 -7.51 -22.17 -10.57
CA GLN A 103 -8.81 -22.12 -11.23
C GLN A 103 -8.74 -21.20 -12.46
N ILE A 104 -9.25 -21.68 -13.60
CA ILE A 104 -9.29 -20.91 -14.85
C ILE A 104 -10.38 -19.84 -14.75
N LEU A 105 -9.98 -18.57 -14.76
CA LEU A 105 -10.88 -17.43 -14.61
C LEU A 105 -11.31 -16.84 -15.94
N ALA A 106 -10.42 -16.86 -16.93
CA ALA A 106 -10.72 -16.41 -18.28
C ALA A 106 -10.04 -17.31 -19.32
N GLN A 107 -10.68 -17.40 -20.48
CA GLN A 107 -10.16 -18.13 -21.64
C GLN A 107 -10.15 -17.21 -22.86
N LEU A 108 -9.00 -17.11 -23.50
CA LEU A 108 -8.81 -16.43 -24.77
C LEU A 108 -8.96 -17.42 -25.92
N ASP A 109 -9.29 -16.89 -27.09
CA ASP A 109 -9.28 -17.63 -28.35
C ASP A 109 -7.86 -18.06 -28.70
N ASP A 110 -7.65 -19.37 -28.76
CA ASP A 110 -6.36 -20.01 -28.98
C ASP A 110 -6.17 -20.49 -30.43
N ALA A 111 -7.13 -20.28 -31.34
CA ALA A 111 -7.11 -20.88 -32.67
C ALA A 111 -5.80 -20.60 -33.45
N ILE A 112 -5.30 -19.37 -33.39
CA ILE A 112 -4.05 -18.96 -34.05
C ILE A 112 -2.85 -19.64 -33.38
N LEU A 113 -2.83 -19.69 -32.05
CA LEU A 113 -1.72 -20.27 -31.28
C LEU A 113 -1.66 -21.79 -31.43
N LEU A 114 -2.82 -22.46 -31.43
CA LEU A 114 -2.94 -23.88 -31.74
C LEU A 114 -2.45 -24.18 -33.16
N THR A 115 -2.80 -23.34 -34.14
CA THR A 115 -2.31 -23.50 -35.52
C THR A 115 -0.77 -23.42 -35.58
N ASN A 116 -0.16 -22.50 -34.83
CA ASN A 116 1.29 -22.40 -34.73
C ASN A 116 1.94 -23.65 -34.10
N VAL A 117 1.31 -24.24 -33.08
CA VAL A 117 1.76 -25.51 -32.49
C VAL A 117 1.71 -26.63 -33.53
N ILE A 118 0.58 -26.77 -34.24
CA ILE A 118 0.41 -27.79 -35.28
C ILE A 118 1.45 -27.64 -36.38
N GLN A 119 1.71 -26.41 -36.84
CA GLN A 119 2.73 -26.14 -37.86
C GLN A 119 4.14 -26.51 -37.37
N ALA A 120 4.47 -26.14 -36.12
CA ALA A 120 5.78 -26.44 -35.54
C ALA A 120 5.98 -27.95 -35.36
N GLU A 121 4.94 -28.69 -34.96
CA GLU A 121 4.96 -30.15 -34.84
C GLU A 121 5.09 -30.85 -36.19
N ALA A 122 4.40 -30.37 -37.22
CA ALA A 122 4.57 -30.89 -38.59
C ALA A 122 6.01 -30.71 -39.09
N GLN A 123 6.68 -29.61 -38.71
CA GLN A 123 8.09 -29.39 -39.03
C GLN A 123 9.02 -30.37 -38.28
N VAL A 124 8.71 -30.73 -37.03
CA VAL A 124 9.45 -31.80 -36.31
C VAL A 124 9.35 -33.11 -37.10
N ALA A 125 8.13 -33.50 -37.51
CA ALA A 125 7.93 -34.74 -38.27
C ALA A 125 8.71 -34.75 -39.61
N ALA A 126 8.80 -33.60 -40.29
CA ALA A 126 9.60 -33.46 -41.50
C ALA A 126 11.11 -33.65 -41.24
N LEU A 127 11.62 -33.10 -40.12
CA LEU A 127 13.03 -33.27 -39.71
C LEU A 127 13.33 -34.68 -39.21
N GLU A 128 12.39 -35.35 -38.57
CA GLU A 128 12.53 -36.76 -38.19
C GLU A 128 12.65 -37.66 -39.42
N ALA A 129 11.89 -37.37 -40.48
CA ALA A 129 12.06 -38.04 -41.77
C ALA A 129 13.44 -37.78 -42.38
N GLU A 130 14.02 -36.60 -42.19
CA GLU A 130 15.40 -36.29 -42.59
C GLU A 130 16.42 -37.12 -41.81
N VAL A 131 16.27 -37.25 -40.48
CA VAL A 131 17.09 -38.13 -39.65
C VAL A 131 17.01 -39.58 -40.15
N SER A 132 15.82 -40.06 -40.49
CA SER A 132 15.65 -41.41 -41.04
C SER A 132 16.40 -41.58 -42.37
N ARG A 133 16.36 -40.58 -43.26
CA ARG A 133 17.11 -40.61 -44.53
C ARG A 133 18.62 -40.61 -44.30
N ALA A 134 19.12 -39.79 -43.38
CA ALA A 134 20.53 -39.73 -43.01
C ALA A 134 21.01 -41.07 -42.43
N ARG A 135 20.20 -41.74 -41.60
CA ARG A 135 20.51 -43.09 -41.09
C ARG A 135 20.60 -44.14 -42.21
N THR A 136 19.71 -44.06 -43.20
CA THR A 136 19.80 -44.92 -44.39
C THR A 136 21.10 -44.66 -45.17
N GLN A 137 21.56 -43.41 -45.25
CA GLN A 137 22.85 -43.09 -45.88
C GLN A 137 24.02 -43.73 -45.14
N VAL A 138 24.06 -43.68 -43.80
CA VAL A 138 25.04 -44.42 -42.98
C VAL A 138 24.97 -45.93 -43.30
N SER A 139 23.79 -46.52 -43.33
CA SER A 139 23.63 -47.96 -43.65
C SER A 139 24.19 -48.30 -45.04
N THR A 140 23.99 -47.43 -46.03
CA THR A 140 24.56 -47.64 -47.38
C THR A 140 26.08 -47.46 -47.41
N ALA A 141 26.63 -46.50 -46.65
CA ALA A 141 28.07 -46.31 -46.51
C ALA A 141 28.73 -47.51 -45.82
N VAL A 142 28.08 -48.09 -44.79
CA VAL A 142 28.53 -49.32 -44.12
C VAL A 142 28.58 -50.49 -45.10
N ALA A 143 27.53 -50.68 -45.91
CA ALA A 143 27.52 -51.73 -46.93
C ALA A 143 28.65 -51.56 -47.97
N GLN A 144 28.95 -50.32 -48.38
CA GLN A 144 30.07 -50.01 -49.27
C GLN A 144 31.44 -50.30 -48.64
N ALA A 145 31.61 -49.98 -47.35
CA ALA A 145 32.85 -50.29 -46.63
C ALA A 145 33.06 -51.79 -46.50
N GLU A 146 32.01 -52.56 -46.24
CA GLU A 146 32.10 -54.03 -46.20
C GLU A 146 32.46 -54.60 -47.59
N GLN A 147 31.88 -54.08 -48.67
CA GLN A 147 32.29 -54.45 -50.02
C GLN A 147 33.77 -54.15 -50.29
N ALA A 148 34.25 -52.95 -49.91
CA ALA A 148 35.66 -52.58 -50.06
C ALA A 148 36.59 -53.48 -49.22
N ARG A 149 36.15 -53.87 -48.02
CA ARG A 149 36.88 -54.78 -47.13
C ARG A 149 37.06 -56.16 -47.76
N LEU A 150 36.00 -56.72 -48.34
CA LEU A 150 36.09 -57.99 -49.09
C LEU A 150 37.05 -57.88 -50.27
N GLY A 151 37.06 -56.73 -50.96
CA GLY A 151 38.02 -56.44 -52.04
C GLY A 151 39.48 -56.41 -51.56
N VAL A 152 39.77 -55.77 -50.42
CA VAL A 152 41.09 -55.79 -49.77
C VAL A 152 41.50 -57.21 -49.41
N GLU A 153 40.59 -58.00 -48.84
CA GLU A 153 40.89 -59.38 -48.44
C GLU A 153 41.27 -60.25 -49.65
N GLN A 154 40.53 -60.12 -50.76
CA GLN A 154 40.87 -60.80 -52.00
C GLN A 154 42.23 -60.36 -52.54
N ALA A 155 42.45 -59.05 -52.68
CA ALA A 155 43.69 -58.50 -53.22
C ALA A 155 44.92 -58.86 -52.37
N ARG A 156 44.75 -58.93 -51.04
CA ARG A 156 45.80 -59.37 -50.12
C ARG A 156 46.16 -60.85 -50.33
N ARG A 157 45.16 -61.74 -50.40
CA ARG A 157 45.40 -63.17 -50.66
C ARG A 157 46.10 -63.40 -52.00
N ASP A 158 45.71 -62.64 -53.03
CA ASP A 158 46.34 -62.72 -54.34
C ASP A 158 47.77 -62.16 -54.33
N SER A 159 48.02 -61.05 -53.64
CA SER A 159 49.36 -60.49 -53.48
C SER A 159 50.29 -61.42 -52.72
N ASP A 160 49.81 -62.06 -51.65
CA ASP A 160 50.56 -63.04 -50.86
C ASP A 160 50.93 -64.27 -51.72
N ARG A 161 49.96 -64.80 -52.47
CA ARG A 161 50.16 -65.94 -53.38
C ARG A 161 51.17 -65.63 -54.49
N LEU A 162 51.01 -64.50 -55.18
CA LEU A 162 51.91 -64.10 -56.28
C LEU A 162 53.30 -63.71 -55.77
N SER A 163 53.41 -63.08 -54.59
CA SER A 163 54.69 -62.80 -53.96
C SER A 163 55.45 -64.08 -53.56
N ALA A 164 54.74 -65.16 -53.21
CA ALA A 164 55.36 -66.46 -52.98
C ALA A 164 55.85 -67.09 -54.29
N LEU A 165 55.00 -67.16 -55.31
CA LEU A 165 55.36 -67.70 -56.63
C LEU A 165 56.53 -66.94 -57.30
N ALA A 166 56.63 -65.63 -57.10
CA ALA A 166 57.75 -64.83 -57.61
C ALA A 166 59.07 -65.12 -56.87
N ARG A 167 58.99 -65.41 -55.56
CA ARG A 167 60.17 -65.84 -54.76
C ARG A 167 60.67 -67.20 -55.20
N ASP A 168 59.78 -68.08 -55.61
CA ASP A 168 60.10 -69.41 -56.15
C ASP A 168 60.54 -69.36 -57.63
N GLY A 169 60.57 -68.17 -58.25
CA GLY A 169 60.97 -67.98 -59.66
C GLY A 169 59.92 -68.39 -60.70
N ALA A 170 58.68 -68.69 -60.28
CA ALA A 170 57.61 -69.16 -61.16
C ALA A 170 56.89 -68.06 -61.95
N ILE A 171 57.01 -66.78 -61.53
CA ILE A 171 56.45 -65.62 -62.22
C ILE A 171 57.42 -64.43 -62.21
N SER A 172 57.12 -63.36 -62.98
CA SER A 172 57.95 -62.16 -63.04
C SER A 172 57.78 -61.22 -61.83
N GLN A 173 58.84 -60.46 -61.49
CA GLN A 173 58.80 -59.45 -60.42
C GLN A 173 57.75 -58.36 -60.70
N GLN A 174 57.61 -57.94 -61.95
CA GLN A 174 56.61 -56.95 -62.38
C GLN A 174 55.18 -57.41 -62.03
N GLN A 175 54.87 -58.71 -62.20
CA GLN A 175 53.54 -59.23 -61.91
C GLN A 175 53.25 -59.27 -60.40
N ALA A 176 54.26 -59.61 -59.58
CA ALA A 176 54.14 -59.52 -58.12
C ALA A 176 53.96 -58.06 -57.65
N GLU A 177 54.71 -57.12 -58.21
CA GLU A 177 54.60 -55.70 -57.87
C GLU A 177 53.25 -55.08 -58.28
N GLN A 178 52.69 -55.49 -59.42
CA GLN A 178 51.34 -55.11 -59.83
C GLN A 178 50.28 -55.60 -58.81
N SER A 179 50.43 -56.82 -58.28
CA SER A 179 49.51 -57.34 -57.26
C SER A 179 49.59 -56.56 -55.94
N ARG A 180 50.80 -56.16 -55.52
CA ARG A 180 50.99 -55.32 -54.32
C ARG A 180 50.38 -53.94 -54.50
N THR A 181 50.55 -53.36 -55.69
CA THR A 181 49.92 -52.09 -56.04
C THR A 181 48.40 -52.21 -55.98
N SER A 182 47.83 -53.29 -56.53
CA SER A 182 46.39 -53.58 -56.48
C SER A 182 45.88 -53.73 -55.04
N GLN A 183 46.60 -54.42 -54.15
CA GLN A 183 46.25 -54.47 -52.73
C GLN A 183 46.22 -53.06 -52.12
N ARG A 184 47.26 -52.27 -52.36
CA ARG A 184 47.36 -50.91 -51.81
C ARG A 184 46.23 -50.02 -52.30
N THR A 185 45.79 -50.13 -53.56
CA THR A 185 44.65 -49.35 -54.07
C THR A 185 43.34 -49.76 -53.39
N GLN A 186 43.10 -51.05 -53.18
CA GLN A 186 41.92 -51.52 -52.44
C GLN A 186 41.92 -51.04 -50.99
N GLU A 187 43.08 -51.02 -50.33
CA GLU A 187 43.20 -50.49 -48.96
C GLU A 187 42.84 -48.99 -48.89
N GLN A 188 43.24 -48.20 -49.89
CA GLN A 188 42.83 -46.80 -49.97
C GLN A 188 41.32 -46.64 -50.19
N LEU A 189 40.71 -47.51 -51.00
CA LEU A 189 39.25 -47.52 -51.20
C LEU A 189 38.51 -47.86 -49.91
N LEU A 190 38.98 -48.84 -49.13
CA LEU A 190 38.42 -49.15 -47.83
C LEU A 190 38.53 -47.95 -46.88
N ASN A 191 39.71 -47.32 -46.79
CA ASN A 191 39.88 -46.14 -45.94
C ASN A 191 38.95 -44.98 -46.34
N ALA A 192 38.75 -44.76 -47.63
CA ALA A 192 37.80 -43.77 -48.13
C ALA A 192 36.34 -44.13 -47.76
N ALA A 193 35.98 -45.41 -47.84
CA ALA A 193 34.64 -45.88 -47.43
C ALA A 193 34.41 -45.76 -45.92
N LEU A 194 35.42 -46.04 -45.09
CA LEU A 194 35.36 -45.83 -43.64
C LEU A 194 35.24 -44.34 -43.28
N ALA A 195 36.01 -43.47 -43.95
CA ALA A 195 35.90 -42.02 -43.76
C ALA A 195 34.49 -41.52 -44.13
N ARG A 196 33.87 -42.10 -45.17
CA ARG A 196 32.50 -41.79 -45.56
C ARG A 196 31.50 -42.13 -44.45
N ILE A 197 31.63 -43.27 -43.77
CA ILE A 197 30.76 -43.63 -42.63
C ILE A 197 30.82 -42.52 -41.57
N SER A 198 32.03 -42.09 -41.18
CA SER A 198 32.21 -41.01 -40.19
C SER A 198 31.51 -39.72 -40.62
N THR A 199 31.63 -39.33 -41.88
CA THR A 199 30.93 -38.14 -42.41
C THR A 199 29.41 -38.30 -42.37
N GLU A 200 28.88 -39.48 -42.74
CA GLU A 200 27.42 -39.71 -42.69
C GLU A 200 26.90 -39.78 -41.24
N GLU A 201 27.69 -40.29 -40.29
CA GLU A 201 27.35 -40.27 -38.86
C GLU A 201 27.29 -38.83 -38.32
N GLU A 202 28.23 -37.97 -38.73
CA GLU A 202 28.18 -36.54 -38.42
C GLU A 202 26.93 -35.87 -39.03
N ASN A 203 26.54 -36.25 -40.25
CA ASN A 203 25.30 -35.78 -40.88
C ASN A 203 24.06 -36.21 -40.09
N VAL A 204 24.01 -37.45 -39.59
CA VAL A 204 22.94 -37.92 -38.70
C VAL A 204 22.91 -37.09 -37.42
N ALA A 205 24.07 -36.87 -36.79
CA ALA A 205 24.15 -36.04 -35.57
C ALA A 205 23.67 -34.60 -35.82
N ALA A 206 24.02 -34.02 -36.97
CA ALA A 206 23.53 -32.70 -37.38
C ALA A 206 22.01 -32.69 -37.59
N ALA A 207 21.45 -33.71 -38.23
CA ALA A 207 20.00 -33.84 -38.43
C ALA A 207 19.25 -33.99 -37.09
N ILE A 208 19.78 -34.78 -36.15
CA ILE A 208 19.21 -34.92 -34.80
C ILE A 208 19.21 -33.56 -34.07
N ARG A 209 20.30 -32.80 -34.15
CA ARG A 209 20.35 -31.44 -33.56
C ARG A 209 19.32 -30.48 -34.15
N ARG A 210 18.98 -30.63 -35.44
CA ARG A 210 17.89 -29.84 -36.05
C ARG A 210 16.53 -30.22 -35.47
N VAL A 211 16.27 -31.51 -35.24
CA VAL A 211 15.05 -31.97 -34.56
C VAL A 211 14.95 -31.38 -33.15
N GLU A 212 16.02 -31.45 -32.36
CA GLU A 212 16.07 -30.89 -31.00
C GLU A 212 15.81 -29.38 -30.99
N ALA A 213 16.45 -28.63 -31.90
CA ALA A 213 16.22 -27.20 -32.06
C ALA A 213 14.75 -26.90 -32.41
N GLN A 214 14.14 -27.70 -33.29
CA GLN A 214 12.73 -27.54 -33.67
C GLN A 214 11.77 -27.93 -32.55
N GLN A 215 12.12 -28.92 -31.72
CA GLN A 215 11.33 -29.26 -30.52
C GLN A 215 11.29 -28.09 -29.52
N ALA A 216 12.38 -27.32 -29.39
CA ALA A 216 12.37 -26.10 -28.58
C ALA A 216 11.37 -25.06 -29.13
N VAL A 217 11.23 -24.95 -30.46
CA VAL A 217 10.22 -24.09 -31.10
C VAL A 217 8.80 -24.58 -30.81
N VAL A 218 8.55 -25.90 -30.84
CA VAL A 218 7.26 -26.49 -30.43
C VAL A 218 6.96 -26.17 -28.96
N ALA A 219 7.94 -26.32 -28.06
CA ALA A 219 7.77 -26.01 -26.65
C ALA A 219 7.42 -24.53 -26.44
N GLN A 220 8.09 -23.63 -27.15
CA GLN A 220 7.77 -22.20 -27.12
C GLN A 220 6.35 -21.90 -27.64
N ALA A 221 5.92 -22.56 -28.71
CA ALA A 221 4.58 -22.39 -29.26
C ALA A 221 3.49 -22.88 -28.29
N ARG A 222 3.73 -24.05 -27.65
CA ARG A 222 2.83 -24.61 -26.62
C ARG A 222 2.75 -23.74 -25.37
N GLU A 223 3.88 -23.19 -24.92
CA GLU A 223 3.90 -22.24 -23.80
C GLU A 223 3.02 -21.04 -24.12
N ARG A 224 3.19 -20.43 -25.30
CA ARG A 224 2.34 -19.31 -25.74
C ARG A 224 0.86 -19.69 -25.82
N GLN A 225 0.52 -20.89 -26.28
CA GLN A 225 -0.86 -21.38 -26.26
C GLN A 225 -1.39 -21.50 -24.82
N SER A 226 -0.57 -22.00 -23.88
CA SER A 226 -1.00 -22.15 -22.48
C SER A 226 -1.38 -20.82 -21.82
N LEU A 227 -0.76 -19.71 -22.24
CA LEU A 227 -1.04 -18.35 -21.77
C LEU A 227 -2.42 -17.82 -22.19
N THR A 228 -3.15 -18.54 -23.05
CA THR A 228 -4.55 -18.22 -23.39
C THR A 228 -5.52 -18.55 -22.25
N LEU A 229 -5.12 -19.46 -21.37
CA LEU A 229 -5.83 -19.76 -20.15
C LEU A 229 -5.26 -18.88 -19.04
N ILE A 230 -6.13 -18.10 -18.40
CA ILE A 230 -5.73 -17.20 -17.32
C ILE A 230 -6.16 -17.82 -15.99
N PRO A 231 -5.27 -18.57 -15.30
CA PRO A 231 -5.56 -19.13 -13.98
C PRO A 231 -5.42 -18.08 -12.88
N SER A 232 -6.07 -18.33 -11.75
CA SER A 232 -5.83 -17.57 -10.53
C SER A 232 -4.45 -17.91 -9.91
N PRO A 233 -3.58 -16.94 -9.60
CA PRO A 233 -2.30 -17.15 -8.92
C PRO A 233 -2.43 -17.33 -7.39
N LEU A 234 -3.62 -17.10 -6.83
CA LEU A 234 -3.88 -17.18 -5.38
C LEU A 234 -5.31 -17.66 -5.08
N ASP A 235 -5.54 -18.13 -3.86
CA ASP A 235 -6.88 -18.26 -3.31
C ASP A 235 -7.39 -16.88 -2.88
N GLY A 236 -8.54 -16.46 -3.37
CA GLY A 236 -8.99 -15.10 -3.15
C GLY A 236 -10.42 -14.83 -3.60
N VAL A 237 -10.74 -13.55 -3.75
CA VAL A 237 -12.03 -13.06 -4.23
C VAL A 237 -11.81 -12.13 -5.39
N VAL A 238 -12.66 -12.18 -6.40
CA VAL A 238 -12.64 -11.24 -7.53
C VAL A 238 -13.11 -9.86 -7.05
N LEU A 239 -12.22 -8.87 -7.11
CA LEU A 239 -12.50 -7.49 -6.73
C LEU A 239 -13.16 -6.71 -7.87
N GLU A 240 -12.63 -6.90 -9.08
CA GLU A 240 -13.00 -6.13 -10.26
C GLU A 240 -12.83 -7.01 -11.50
N SER A 241 -13.76 -6.91 -12.44
CA SER A 241 -13.63 -7.46 -13.79
C SER A 241 -13.54 -6.29 -14.75
N ILE A 242 -12.36 -6.09 -15.35
CA ILE A 242 -12.06 -4.93 -16.21
C ILE A 242 -12.36 -5.24 -17.67
N SER A 243 -12.28 -6.53 -18.04
CA SER A 243 -12.58 -7.00 -19.39
C SER A 243 -13.84 -7.86 -19.40
N GLU A 244 -14.48 -7.95 -20.56
CA GLU A 244 -15.71 -8.72 -20.80
C GLU A 244 -15.53 -9.72 -21.95
N PRO A 245 -16.29 -10.83 -21.96
CA PRO A 245 -16.32 -11.75 -23.09
C PRO A 245 -16.57 -11.03 -24.41
N GLY A 246 -15.75 -11.34 -25.41
CA GLY A 246 -15.79 -10.72 -26.72
C GLY A 246 -14.78 -9.59 -26.93
N ASN A 247 -14.21 -9.01 -25.87
CA ASN A 247 -13.14 -8.00 -25.98
C ASN A 247 -11.86 -8.61 -26.57
N LEU A 248 -11.13 -7.82 -27.36
CA LEU A 248 -9.78 -8.15 -27.81
C LEU A 248 -8.77 -7.68 -26.77
N LEU A 249 -7.97 -8.60 -26.25
CA LEU A 249 -6.87 -8.30 -25.32
C LEU A 249 -5.55 -8.25 -26.06
N GLN A 250 -4.72 -7.29 -25.65
CA GLN A 250 -3.32 -7.19 -26.01
C GLN A 250 -2.45 -7.53 -24.78
N PRO A 251 -1.18 -7.95 -24.96
CA PRO A 251 -0.27 -8.17 -23.85
C PRO A 251 -0.17 -6.94 -22.93
N GLY A 252 -0.37 -7.14 -21.63
CA GLY A 252 -0.37 -6.09 -20.61
C GLY A 252 -1.77 -5.55 -20.24
N ASN A 253 -2.79 -5.80 -21.08
CA ASN A 253 -4.17 -5.42 -20.77
C ASN A 253 -4.65 -6.16 -19.52
N GLU A 254 -5.34 -5.44 -18.65
CA GLU A 254 -5.86 -5.97 -17.40
C GLU A 254 -7.21 -6.67 -17.63
N VAL A 255 -7.33 -7.88 -17.09
CA VAL A 255 -8.50 -8.73 -17.25
C VAL A 255 -9.35 -8.63 -15.99
N MET A 256 -8.75 -8.90 -14.83
CA MET A 256 -9.44 -8.97 -13.53
C MET A 256 -8.49 -8.61 -12.39
N LYS A 257 -9.03 -8.14 -11.26
CA LYS A 257 -8.29 -7.97 -10.00
C LYS A 257 -8.76 -8.97 -8.96
N LEU A 258 -7.79 -9.55 -8.26
CA LEU A 258 -8.02 -10.52 -7.20
C LEU A 258 -7.49 -10.00 -5.87
N GLY A 259 -8.24 -10.23 -4.80
CA GLY A 259 -7.85 -9.91 -3.43
C GLY A 259 -7.78 -11.16 -2.55
N ASP A 260 -6.68 -11.32 -1.83
CA ASP A 260 -6.56 -12.30 -0.74
C ASP A 260 -7.14 -11.71 0.55
N PHE A 261 -8.23 -12.32 1.03
CA PHE A 261 -8.92 -11.92 2.26
C PHE A 261 -8.76 -12.93 3.40
N SER A 262 -7.78 -13.86 3.32
CA SER A 262 -7.46 -14.77 4.42
C SER A 262 -7.15 -14.03 5.73
N SER A 263 -6.52 -12.86 5.60
CA SER A 263 -6.43 -11.81 6.59
C SER A 263 -6.65 -10.46 5.90
N VAL A 264 -7.04 -9.46 6.69
CA VAL A 264 -7.29 -8.12 6.18
C VAL A 264 -6.27 -7.18 6.80
N LYS A 265 -5.69 -6.29 6.00
CA LYS A 265 -4.88 -5.21 6.52
C LYS A 265 -5.74 -3.96 6.64
N VAL A 266 -5.59 -3.22 7.72
CA VAL A 266 -6.20 -1.91 7.91
C VAL A 266 -5.11 -0.88 7.73
N VAL A 267 -5.26 -0.03 6.72
CA VAL A 267 -4.34 1.07 6.46
C VAL A 267 -4.89 2.31 7.16
N ALA A 268 -4.18 2.79 8.19
CA ALA A 268 -4.51 4.01 8.90
C ALA A 268 -3.43 5.06 8.68
N LEU A 269 -3.86 6.30 8.44
CA LEU A 269 -2.96 7.41 8.22
C LEU A 269 -2.71 8.13 9.55
N VAL A 270 -1.49 8.04 10.07
CA VAL A 270 -1.12 8.55 11.40
C VAL A 270 -0.24 9.80 11.26
N SER A 271 -0.54 10.86 12.00
CA SER A 271 0.31 12.06 12.02
C SER A 271 1.66 11.78 12.66
N GLU A 272 2.72 12.46 12.20
CA GLU A 272 4.06 12.41 12.79
C GLU A 272 4.05 12.63 14.32
N LEU A 273 3.19 13.53 14.80
CA LEU A 273 3.07 13.83 16.24
C LEU A 273 2.61 12.62 17.07
N ASP A 274 1.85 11.73 16.46
CA ASP A 274 1.27 10.55 17.11
C ASP A 274 2.07 9.26 16.83
N LEU A 275 3.09 9.31 15.96
CA LEU A 275 3.89 8.14 15.58
C LEU A 275 4.55 7.48 16.78
N SER A 276 5.03 8.26 17.76
CA SER A 276 5.66 7.76 19.00
C SER A 276 4.76 6.80 19.80
N LYS A 277 3.44 6.86 19.59
CA LYS A 277 2.44 6.03 20.28
C LYS A 277 2.18 4.71 19.56
N VAL A 278 2.58 4.59 18.28
CA VAL A 278 2.41 3.41 17.44
C VAL A 278 3.74 2.66 17.38
N GLN A 279 3.71 1.37 17.68
CA GLN A 279 4.89 0.51 17.68
C GLN A 279 4.61 -0.76 16.89
N MET A 280 5.61 -1.23 16.16
CA MET A 280 5.55 -2.48 15.41
C MET A 280 5.19 -3.65 16.34
N GLY A 281 4.30 -4.54 15.89
CA GLY A 281 3.86 -5.71 16.65
C GLY A 281 2.85 -5.44 17.78
N ARG A 282 2.58 -4.17 18.11
CA ARG A 282 1.62 -3.81 19.17
C ARG A 282 0.20 -4.27 18.80
N SER A 283 -0.51 -4.80 19.80
CA SER A 283 -1.93 -5.19 19.64
C SER A 283 -2.83 -3.96 19.66
N VAL A 284 -3.81 -3.94 18.76
CA VAL A 284 -4.74 -2.82 18.56
C VAL A 284 -6.17 -3.36 18.52
N GLN A 285 -7.10 -2.70 19.19
CA GLN A 285 -8.51 -3.02 19.02
C GLN A 285 -9.02 -2.36 17.74
N VAL A 286 -9.63 -3.16 16.88
CA VAL A 286 -10.19 -2.73 15.60
C VAL A 286 -11.69 -2.89 15.64
N ARG A 287 -12.41 -1.78 15.50
CA ARG A 287 -13.87 -1.77 15.38
C ARG A 287 -14.23 -1.39 13.96
N LEU A 288 -15.01 -2.25 13.30
CA LEU A 288 -15.51 -2.00 11.95
C LEU A 288 -16.96 -1.52 12.04
N ASP A 289 -17.29 -0.44 11.35
CA ASP A 289 -18.64 0.12 11.36
C ASP A 289 -19.68 -0.83 10.76
N ALA A 290 -19.26 -1.64 9.79
CA ALA A 290 -20.09 -2.69 9.20
C ALA A 290 -20.44 -3.82 10.20
N PHE A 291 -19.72 -3.91 11.32
CA PHE A 291 -19.89 -4.94 12.35
C PHE A 291 -19.93 -4.30 13.76
N PRO A 292 -20.96 -3.53 14.10
CA PRO A 292 -20.97 -2.67 15.30
C PRO A 292 -20.90 -3.45 16.63
N ASN A 293 -21.31 -4.72 16.64
CA ASN A 293 -21.36 -5.57 17.84
C ASN A 293 -20.17 -6.54 17.92
N GLN A 294 -19.16 -6.41 17.06
CA GLN A 294 -17.99 -7.28 17.04
C GLN A 294 -16.72 -6.47 17.21
N ASN A 295 -15.89 -6.88 18.16
CA ASN A 295 -14.57 -6.30 18.37
C ASN A 295 -13.53 -7.23 17.74
N PHE A 296 -12.73 -6.68 16.84
CA PHE A 296 -11.61 -7.40 16.26
C PHE A 296 -10.33 -6.96 16.96
N THR A 297 -9.36 -7.88 17.04
CA THR A 297 -8.03 -7.56 17.54
C THR A 297 -7.05 -7.71 16.39
N GLY A 298 -6.32 -6.64 16.10
CA GLY A 298 -5.28 -6.61 15.08
C GLY A 298 -3.90 -6.37 15.69
N ARG A 299 -2.86 -6.51 14.88
CA ARG A 299 -1.48 -6.17 15.25
C ARG A 299 -0.86 -5.26 14.22
N VAL A 300 -0.08 -4.28 14.67
CA VAL A 300 0.69 -3.40 13.77
C VAL A 300 1.70 -4.25 13.01
N SER A 301 1.50 -4.42 11.71
CA SER A 301 2.33 -5.25 10.83
C SER A 301 3.42 -4.44 10.16
N SER A 302 3.12 -3.19 9.78
CA SER A 302 4.04 -2.31 9.09
C SER A 302 3.81 -0.85 9.47
N ILE A 303 4.89 -0.08 9.50
CA ILE A 303 4.87 1.38 9.64
C ILE A 303 5.70 1.89 8.47
N SER A 304 5.09 2.65 7.56
CA SER A 304 5.79 3.16 6.38
C SER A 304 6.99 4.02 6.79
N PRO A 305 8.17 3.82 6.17
CA PRO A 305 9.38 4.59 6.49
C PRO A 305 9.32 6.03 5.97
N SER A 306 8.37 6.34 5.09
CA SER A 306 8.14 7.66 4.52
C SER A 306 6.72 8.14 4.79
N ALA A 307 6.58 9.41 5.18
CA ALA A 307 5.29 10.09 5.21
C ALA A 307 4.89 10.54 3.81
N ASP A 308 3.59 10.59 3.54
CA ASP A 308 3.07 11.24 2.34
C ASP A 308 3.38 12.76 2.42
N PRO A 309 4.02 13.36 1.40
CA PRO A 309 4.49 14.75 1.48
C PRO A 309 3.36 15.79 1.47
N VAL A 310 2.17 15.42 0.98
CA VAL A 310 1.01 16.30 0.89
C VAL A 310 0.26 16.30 2.22
N SER A 311 -0.08 15.12 2.73
CA SER A 311 -0.87 14.97 3.95
C SER A 311 -0.04 14.97 5.24
N ARG A 312 1.29 14.81 5.14
CA ARG A 312 2.24 14.61 6.25
C ARG A 312 1.82 13.51 7.22
N GLN A 313 1.15 12.49 6.69
CA GLN A 313 0.70 11.33 7.43
C GLN A 313 1.53 10.13 7.02
N ILE A 314 1.77 9.25 7.99
CA ILE A 314 2.52 8.02 7.85
C ILE A 314 1.50 6.89 7.79
N PRO A 315 1.44 6.14 6.68
CA PRO A 315 0.61 4.95 6.60
C PRO A 315 1.11 3.89 7.59
N VAL A 316 0.21 3.44 8.45
CA VAL A 316 0.42 2.34 9.40
C VAL A 316 -0.53 1.22 9.00
N GLU A 317 0.01 0.03 8.83
CA GLU A 317 -0.77 -1.17 8.52
C GLU A 317 -0.99 -2.01 9.77
N VAL A 318 -2.24 -2.42 9.99
CA VAL A 318 -2.65 -3.31 11.07
C VAL A 318 -3.29 -4.56 10.47
N THR A 319 -2.69 -5.73 10.66
CA THR A 319 -3.26 -7.00 10.20
C THR A 319 -4.30 -7.51 11.18
N VAL A 320 -5.47 -7.85 10.65
CA VAL A 320 -6.63 -8.41 11.36
C VAL A 320 -6.94 -9.80 10.78
N PRO A 321 -6.96 -10.86 11.60
CA PRO A 321 -7.37 -12.19 11.14
C PRO A 321 -8.82 -12.20 10.64
N ASN A 322 -9.09 -12.84 9.50
CA ASN A 322 -10.41 -12.89 8.88
C ASN A 322 -10.87 -14.34 8.65
N ALA A 323 -10.91 -15.14 9.73
CA ALA A 323 -11.20 -16.57 9.65
C ALA A 323 -12.56 -16.88 8.98
N SER A 324 -13.57 -16.03 9.18
CA SER A 324 -14.89 -16.19 8.56
C SER A 324 -14.97 -15.61 7.14
N ARG A 325 -13.90 -14.98 6.62
CA ARG A 325 -13.85 -14.28 5.32
C ARG A 325 -15.00 -13.29 5.10
N ARG A 326 -15.47 -12.65 6.18
CA ARG A 326 -16.60 -11.70 6.15
C ARG A 326 -16.16 -10.25 6.01
N ILE A 327 -14.92 -9.96 6.43
CA ILE A 327 -14.34 -8.63 6.30
C ILE A 327 -13.87 -8.46 4.85
N THR A 328 -14.46 -7.52 4.13
CA THR A 328 -14.08 -7.14 2.76
C THR A 328 -13.17 -5.91 2.77
N GLY A 329 -12.65 -5.54 1.61
CA GLY A 329 -11.96 -4.26 1.41
C GLY A 329 -12.92 -3.07 1.43
N GLY A 330 -12.39 -1.88 1.70
CA GLY A 330 -13.10 -0.61 1.65
C GLY A 330 -13.95 -0.26 2.88
N LEU A 331 -13.90 -1.06 3.95
CA LEU A 331 -14.65 -0.80 5.18
C LEU A 331 -13.92 0.21 6.07
N LEU A 332 -14.70 1.08 6.72
CA LEU A 332 -14.18 2.01 7.72
C LEU A 332 -13.83 1.27 9.01
N ALA A 333 -12.58 1.40 9.43
CA ALA A 333 -12.04 0.82 10.64
C ALA A 333 -11.62 1.90 11.63
N ARG A 334 -12.00 1.73 12.89
CA ARG A 334 -11.54 2.56 14.01
C ARG A 334 -10.55 1.76 14.84
N LEU A 335 -9.34 2.27 14.93
CA LEU A 335 -8.22 1.67 15.64
C LEU A 335 -8.08 2.34 16.99
N SER A 336 -8.29 1.58 18.06
CA SER A 336 -8.06 2.03 19.44
C SER A 336 -6.78 1.41 19.98
N PHE A 337 -5.78 2.25 20.21
CA PHE A 337 -4.56 1.82 20.90
C PHE A 337 -4.80 1.92 22.41
N THR A 338 -4.92 0.77 23.07
CA THR A 338 -4.98 0.74 24.53
C THR A 338 -3.62 1.15 25.08
N ASP A 339 -3.55 2.31 25.73
CA ASP A 339 -2.39 2.73 26.49
C ASP A 339 -2.41 2.04 27.85
N ASN A 340 -1.46 1.12 28.09
CA ASN A 340 -1.33 0.44 29.37
C ASN A 340 -0.67 1.40 30.37
N ARG A 341 -1.41 2.43 30.79
CA ARG A 341 -0.93 3.32 31.84
C ARG A 341 -1.03 2.62 33.18
N THR A 342 0.05 2.71 33.95
CA THR A 342 0.03 2.36 35.37
C THR A 342 -1.08 3.15 36.07
N PRO A 343 -1.87 2.52 36.98
CA PRO A 343 -2.85 3.24 37.77
C PRO A 343 -2.19 4.42 38.49
N ARG A 344 -2.78 5.62 38.37
CA ARG A 344 -2.31 6.83 39.04
C ARG A 344 -3.44 7.46 39.83
N VAL A 345 -3.10 8.33 40.77
CA VAL A 345 -4.11 9.01 41.57
C VAL A 345 -4.89 9.96 40.66
N VAL A 346 -6.21 9.84 40.65
CA VAL A 346 -7.09 10.69 39.85
C VAL A 346 -8.06 11.45 40.72
N VAL A 347 -8.38 12.67 40.32
CA VAL A 347 -9.39 13.51 40.97
C VAL A 347 -10.40 14.01 39.93
N PRO A 348 -11.67 14.23 40.29
CA PRO A 348 -12.64 14.87 39.39
C PRO A 348 -12.15 16.26 38.97
N GLN A 349 -12.37 16.63 37.71
CA GLN A 349 -11.96 17.95 37.21
C GLN A 349 -12.57 19.11 38.01
N SER A 350 -13.75 18.91 38.60
CA SER A 350 -14.40 19.90 39.47
C SER A 350 -13.64 20.22 40.75
N ALA A 351 -12.69 19.38 41.17
CA ALA A 351 -11.89 19.60 42.38
C ALA A 351 -10.71 20.56 42.17
N ILE A 352 -10.40 20.91 40.92
CA ILE A 352 -9.27 21.77 40.58
C ILE A 352 -9.78 23.21 40.45
N PRO A 353 -9.30 24.15 41.27
CA PRO A 353 -9.64 25.56 41.12
C PRO A 353 -9.11 26.09 39.79
N GLU A 354 -10.00 26.57 38.92
CA GLU A 354 -9.59 27.30 37.72
C GLU A 354 -9.02 28.65 38.16
N LEU A 355 -7.71 28.86 38.02
CA LEU A 355 -7.13 30.19 38.25
C LEU A 355 -7.79 31.16 37.27
N ALA A 356 -8.56 32.12 37.82
CA ALA A 356 -9.16 33.21 37.07
C ALA A 356 -8.10 33.84 36.13
N SER A 357 -8.43 33.85 34.85
CA SER A 357 -7.72 34.54 33.79
C SER A 357 -7.46 36.00 34.19
N ARG A 358 -6.19 36.45 34.12
CA ARG A 358 -5.83 37.86 34.27
C ARG A 358 -6.57 38.69 33.20
N GLY A 359 -7.24 39.76 33.63
CA GLY A 359 -8.00 40.72 32.82
C GLY A 359 -7.21 41.30 31.64
N GLY A 360 -7.83 41.82 30.58
CA GLY A 360 -8.86 42.85 30.60
C GLY A 360 -8.24 44.11 29.99
N ALA A 361 -8.33 44.26 28.66
CA ALA A 361 -7.98 45.48 27.95
C ALA A 361 -9.05 45.79 26.90
N SER A 362 -10.09 46.48 27.35
CA SER A 362 -11.08 47.16 26.51
C SER A 362 -10.44 48.41 25.91
N GLY A 363 -9.92 48.31 24.68
CA GLY A 363 -9.56 49.46 23.85
C GLY A 363 -10.78 49.98 23.12
N ARG A 364 -11.24 51.18 23.46
CA ARG A 364 -12.29 51.94 22.77
C ARG A 364 -11.89 52.22 21.31
N PRO A 365 -12.84 52.20 20.34
CA PRO A 365 -12.62 52.78 19.02
C PRO A 365 -12.98 54.28 19.04
N SER A 366 -12.20 55.09 18.33
CA SER A 366 -12.61 56.45 17.96
C SER A 366 -12.04 56.84 16.59
N PRO A 367 -12.72 57.76 15.90
CA PRO A 367 -12.88 57.73 14.45
C PRO A 367 -12.11 58.85 13.75
N ASN A 368 -11.77 58.70 12.47
CA ASN A 368 -12.10 59.72 11.45
C ASN A 368 -11.84 59.25 10.01
N ALA A 369 -12.59 59.88 9.13
CA ALA A 369 -12.75 59.72 7.69
C ALA A 369 -11.55 60.18 6.83
N SER A 370 -11.50 59.69 5.58
CA SER A 370 -11.50 60.54 4.38
C SER A 370 -11.59 59.70 3.10
N ALA A 371 -12.32 60.20 2.11
CA ALA A 371 -12.71 59.53 0.88
C ALA A 371 -11.78 59.80 -0.33
N SER A 372 -11.74 58.81 -1.24
CA SER A 372 -11.60 58.88 -2.72
C SER A 372 -10.30 59.38 -3.40
N PRO A 373 -10.10 59.12 -4.71
CA PRO A 373 -10.35 57.91 -5.51
C PRO A 373 -9.19 57.59 -6.50
N ASN A 374 -9.02 56.33 -6.95
CA ASN A 374 -8.68 55.96 -8.35
C ASN A 374 -8.22 54.51 -8.47
N SER A 375 -8.77 53.81 -9.47
CA SER A 375 -8.07 53.02 -10.50
C SER A 375 -8.85 51.76 -10.87
N ARG A 376 -9.17 51.68 -12.16
CA ARG A 376 -9.94 50.65 -12.87
C ARG A 376 -9.35 49.24 -12.76
N PRO A 377 -10.16 48.21 -13.04
CA PRO A 377 -9.78 46.80 -12.90
C PRO A 377 -8.96 46.34 -14.12
N ASN A 378 -7.90 45.58 -13.88
CA ASN A 378 -7.26 44.78 -14.91
C ASN A 378 -7.31 43.31 -14.51
N ALA A 379 -8.24 42.58 -15.09
CA ALA A 379 -8.31 41.14 -15.06
C ALA A 379 -7.65 40.61 -16.34
N SER A 380 -6.62 39.80 -16.18
CA SER A 380 -6.16 38.86 -17.20
C SER A 380 -5.84 37.54 -16.52
N PRO A 381 -6.59 36.47 -16.81
CA PRO A 381 -6.10 35.11 -16.67
C PRO A 381 -5.42 34.69 -17.98
N ASN A 382 -4.27 34.04 -17.82
CA ASN A 382 -3.43 33.54 -18.89
C ASN A 382 -3.83 32.10 -19.28
N ALA A 383 -3.73 31.82 -20.57
CA ALA A 383 -3.45 30.53 -21.22
C ALA A 383 -4.50 29.38 -21.24
N SER A 384 -5.16 29.27 -22.41
CA SER A 384 -5.36 28.11 -23.30
C SER A 384 -5.83 26.74 -22.77
N PRO A 385 -6.81 26.15 -23.48
CA PRO A 385 -6.49 24.97 -24.29
C PRO A 385 -6.98 25.13 -25.75
N ASN A 386 -6.15 24.69 -26.69
CA ASN A 386 -6.48 24.67 -28.12
C ASN A 386 -7.11 23.32 -28.48
N ALA A 387 -8.36 23.35 -28.90
CA ALA A 387 -9.03 22.27 -29.60
C ALA A 387 -9.89 22.89 -30.70
N SER A 388 -9.64 22.52 -31.95
CA SER A 388 -10.57 22.68 -33.07
C SER A 388 -10.15 21.73 -34.20
N PRO A 389 -11.09 20.96 -34.77
CA PRO A 389 -10.94 20.33 -36.07
C PRO A 389 -11.71 21.09 -37.16
N GLU A 390 -11.53 20.60 -38.39
CA GLU A 390 -12.30 20.80 -39.63
C GLU A 390 -12.05 22.06 -40.47
N GLY A 391 -11.77 21.81 -41.77
CA GLY A 391 -11.79 22.85 -42.79
C GLY A 391 -10.99 22.57 -44.07
N ASP A 392 -11.32 21.48 -44.77
CA ASP A 392 -11.55 21.40 -46.22
C ASP A 392 -10.59 22.08 -47.25
N ARG A 393 -10.18 21.24 -48.22
CA ARG A 393 -10.06 21.46 -49.69
C ARG A 393 -8.69 21.59 -50.37
N LEU A 394 -8.51 20.62 -51.28
CA LEU A 394 -8.00 20.69 -52.66
C LEU A 394 -6.52 21.06 -52.85
N ASN A 395 -5.70 20.10 -53.34
CA ASN A 395 -5.12 20.19 -54.69
C ASN A 395 -4.35 18.90 -55.10
N SER A 396 -4.88 18.23 -56.13
CA SER A 396 -4.22 17.67 -57.32
C SER A 396 -2.81 17.04 -57.28
N SER A 397 -2.77 15.80 -57.78
CA SER A 397 -1.82 15.22 -58.77
C SER A 397 -0.34 15.00 -58.41
N ASN A 398 0.05 13.73 -58.27
CA ASN A 398 1.09 13.04 -59.08
C ASN A 398 1.26 11.61 -58.53
N ASN A 399 0.78 10.58 -59.23
CA ASN A 399 1.45 9.85 -60.32
C ASN A 399 2.67 9.01 -59.87
N SER A 400 2.43 7.70 -59.86
CA SER A 400 3.27 6.55 -60.21
C SER A 400 4.78 6.77 -60.44
N ASN A 401 5.63 5.95 -59.82
CA ASN A 401 6.25 4.79 -60.49
C ASN A 401 7.40 4.16 -59.68
N ASN A 402 7.25 2.86 -59.45
CA ASN A 402 8.13 1.79 -59.92
C ASN A 402 9.50 1.50 -59.25
N SER A 403 9.62 0.19 -58.93
CA SER A 403 10.73 -0.73 -59.24
C SER A 403 12.04 -0.77 -58.43
N THR A 404 12.20 -1.93 -57.79
CA THR A 404 13.34 -2.88 -57.86
C THR A 404 14.72 -2.45 -57.36
N SER A 405 15.26 -3.17 -56.38
CA SER A 405 16.26 -4.26 -56.57
C SER A 405 16.96 -4.60 -55.24
N SER A 406 17.01 -5.90 -54.92
CA SER A 406 17.88 -6.51 -53.89
C SER A 406 19.31 -6.70 -54.45
N PRO A 407 20.22 -7.41 -53.76
CA PRO A 407 20.86 -7.15 -52.47
C PRO A 407 22.40 -7.08 -52.63
N ASP A 408 23.15 -6.71 -51.59
CA ASP A 408 24.54 -7.19 -51.53
C ASP A 408 25.10 -7.38 -50.12
N SER A 409 26.03 -8.32 -50.04
CA SER A 409 26.45 -9.04 -48.85
C SER A 409 27.92 -8.74 -48.54
N ARG A 410 28.28 -8.90 -47.25
CA ARG A 410 29.55 -9.45 -46.70
C ARG A 410 30.48 -8.55 -45.88
N SER A 411 30.71 -9.09 -44.68
CA SER A 411 32.00 -9.40 -44.03
C SER A 411 32.80 -8.30 -43.34
N GLY A 412 33.13 -8.56 -42.07
CA GLY A 412 34.25 -7.97 -41.35
C GLY A 412 34.20 -8.27 -39.85
N SER A 413 34.90 -9.32 -39.42
CA SER A 413 35.04 -9.79 -38.02
C SER A 413 36.20 -9.08 -37.26
N PRO A 414 36.43 -9.35 -35.95
CA PRO A 414 36.84 -8.36 -34.94
C PRO A 414 38.28 -8.54 -34.36
N ALA A 415 38.73 -7.56 -33.55
CA ALA A 415 39.76 -7.63 -32.48
C ALA A 415 39.90 -6.21 -31.87
N GLY A 416 40.26 -5.93 -30.60
CA GLY A 416 40.68 -6.72 -29.45
C GLY A 416 41.14 -5.78 -28.31
N ALA A 417 41.28 -6.35 -27.11
CA ALA A 417 42.17 -5.98 -25.99
C ALA A 417 42.06 -4.62 -25.24
N SER A 418 41.86 -4.75 -23.92
CA SER A 418 42.17 -3.81 -22.81
C SER A 418 43.70 -3.62 -22.61
N PRO A 419 44.27 -3.02 -21.52
CA PRO A 419 43.73 -2.25 -20.37
C PRO A 419 44.61 -1.00 -19.98
N SER A 420 44.52 -0.54 -18.72
CA SER A 420 45.41 0.37 -17.95
C SER A 420 45.03 1.86 -17.96
N ALA A 421 45.16 2.67 -16.92
CA ALA A 421 45.49 2.52 -15.51
C ALA A 421 45.12 3.85 -14.80
N SER A 422 44.75 3.79 -13.52
CA SER A 422 44.90 4.92 -12.56
C SER A 422 46.39 5.02 -12.18
N PRO A 423 46.96 6.17 -11.72
CA PRO A 423 46.64 6.63 -10.36
C PRO A 423 46.81 8.15 -10.07
N ASP A 424 46.39 8.52 -8.86
CA ASP A 424 47.12 9.34 -7.87
C ASP A 424 46.81 10.83 -7.64
N SER A 425 46.63 11.13 -6.34
CA SER A 425 46.95 12.34 -5.57
C SER A 425 46.33 13.68 -5.98
N GLY A 426 45.99 14.63 -5.10
CA GLY A 426 46.23 14.80 -3.68
C GLY A 426 46.02 16.29 -3.35
N ASN A 427 45.33 16.56 -2.24
CA ASN A 427 45.33 17.77 -1.40
C ASN A 427 46.00 19.07 -1.89
N ARG A 428 45.27 20.20 -1.79
CA ARG A 428 45.61 21.26 -0.81
C ARG A 428 44.53 22.33 -0.62
N ALA A 429 44.50 22.83 0.60
CA ALA A 429 43.64 23.84 1.19
C ALA A 429 44.16 25.29 1.02
N GLY A 430 43.29 26.27 1.33
CA GLY A 430 43.59 27.68 1.64
C GLY A 430 42.67 28.65 0.88
N ALA A 431 41.57 29.21 1.42
CA ALA A 431 41.38 30.14 2.55
C ALA A 431 41.29 31.63 2.12
N SER A 432 40.40 32.35 2.82
CA SER A 432 40.13 33.82 2.85
C SER A 432 39.19 34.36 1.75
N SER A 433 38.24 35.29 2.00
CA SER A 433 37.75 35.98 3.21
C SER A 433 36.60 36.93 2.84
N GLY A 434 35.64 37.14 3.76
CA GLY A 434 34.82 38.35 3.92
C GLY A 434 33.68 38.55 2.90
N SER A 435 32.41 38.60 3.29
CA SER A 435 31.87 39.65 4.16
C SER A 435 30.38 39.40 4.49
N SER A 436 29.99 39.72 5.72
CA SER A 436 28.62 39.98 6.19
C SER A 436 28.55 41.47 6.62
N PRO A 437 27.39 42.08 6.99
CA PRO A 437 26.01 41.56 7.08
C PRO A 437 24.95 42.51 6.44
N ASN A 438 23.71 42.03 6.24
CA ASN A 438 22.55 42.85 6.60
C ASN A 438 21.30 42.01 6.89
N ALA A 439 20.58 42.43 7.92
CA ALA A 439 19.39 41.82 8.47
C ALA A 439 18.13 42.16 7.66
N ASN A 440 17.23 41.21 7.48
CA ASN A 440 15.80 41.52 7.59
C ASN A 440 14.97 40.28 7.93
N ARG A 441 14.24 40.39 9.03
CA ARG A 441 13.31 39.40 9.59
C ARG A 441 11.89 39.79 9.16
N PRO A 442 11.03 38.82 8.82
CA PRO A 442 9.65 38.89 9.34
C PRO A 442 9.31 37.68 10.20
N ALA A 443 8.46 37.92 11.20
CA ALA A 443 7.97 36.98 12.20
C ALA A 443 6.92 35.99 11.62
N PRO A 444 6.69 34.84 12.30
CA PRO A 444 5.81 33.78 11.83
C PRO A 444 4.33 34.03 12.15
N GLY A 445 3.47 33.69 11.18
CA GLY A 445 2.01 33.59 11.36
C GLY A 445 1.61 32.29 12.07
N SER A 446 0.81 32.44 13.11
CA SER A 446 0.34 31.44 14.07
C SER A 446 -0.55 30.35 13.46
N GLY A 447 -0.18 29.08 13.67
CA GLY A 447 -1.06 27.93 13.48
C GLY A 447 -1.97 27.69 14.68
N ASN A 448 -3.25 27.43 14.42
CA ASN A 448 -4.24 26.97 15.41
C ASN A 448 -4.47 25.47 15.23
N GLY A 449 -4.43 24.71 16.33
CA GLY A 449 -4.87 23.30 16.35
C GLY A 449 -4.07 22.36 17.26
N ALA A 450 -3.75 22.78 18.49
CA ALA A 450 -3.16 21.92 19.51
C ALA A 450 -4.20 21.57 20.58
N THR A 451 -4.71 20.34 20.55
CA THR A 451 -5.28 19.66 21.72
C THR A 451 -4.25 18.58 22.10
N GLY A 452 -3.52 18.60 23.21
CA GLY A 452 -3.59 19.42 24.41
C GLY A 452 -3.00 18.58 25.55
N GLY A 453 -1.81 18.01 25.37
CA GLY A 453 -1.04 17.45 26.48
C GLY A 453 -0.52 18.60 27.32
N ALA A 454 -1.29 19.03 28.31
CA ALA A 454 -0.88 20.13 29.18
C ALA A 454 0.40 19.73 29.91
N ALA A 455 1.45 20.55 29.80
CA ALA A 455 2.64 20.43 30.63
C ALA A 455 2.23 20.36 32.12
N PRO A 456 2.96 19.62 32.98
CA PRO A 456 2.63 19.49 34.38
C PRO A 456 2.45 20.88 35.02
N ARG A 457 1.29 21.10 35.66
CA ARG A 457 0.95 22.36 36.31
C ARG A 457 0.87 22.15 37.81
N GLU A 458 1.41 23.09 38.58
CA GLU A 458 1.21 23.12 40.01
C GLU A 458 -0.13 23.77 40.33
N VAL A 459 -0.96 23.07 41.10
CA VAL A 459 -2.22 23.59 41.64
C VAL A 459 -2.26 23.31 43.13
N THR A 460 -2.94 24.16 43.89
CA THR A 460 -3.17 23.91 45.31
C THR A 460 -4.50 23.19 45.47
N LEU A 461 -4.46 21.99 46.05
CA LEU A 461 -5.63 21.24 46.50
C LEU A 461 -5.72 21.32 48.02
N PHE A 462 -6.93 21.23 48.57
CA PHE A 462 -7.13 21.14 50.02
C PHE A 462 -7.34 19.68 50.44
N VAL A 463 -6.43 19.16 51.26
CA VAL A 463 -6.51 17.81 51.84
C VAL A 463 -7.18 17.90 53.22
N VAL A 464 -8.03 16.93 53.54
CA VAL A 464 -8.77 16.88 54.80
C VAL A 464 -7.98 16.06 55.82
N VAL A 465 -7.53 16.74 56.87
CA VAL A 465 -6.77 16.13 57.98
C VAL A 465 -7.64 16.14 59.24
N GLY A 466 -7.75 15.00 59.93
CA GLY A 466 -8.61 14.80 61.11
C GLY A 466 -10.02 14.29 60.78
N GLU A 467 -10.73 13.74 61.78
CA GLU A 467 -12.07 13.16 61.62
C GLU A 467 -13.14 13.93 62.40
N GLY A 468 -14.40 13.83 61.98
CA GLY A 468 -15.52 14.45 62.68
C GLY A 468 -15.45 15.98 62.72
N GLU A 469 -15.70 16.58 63.90
CA GLU A 469 -15.75 18.03 64.10
C GLU A 469 -14.37 18.71 64.16
N GLU A 470 -13.28 17.93 64.15
CA GLU A 470 -11.91 18.45 64.14
C GLU A 470 -11.28 18.48 62.75
N ALA A 471 -12.03 18.12 61.70
CA ALA A 471 -11.55 18.12 60.33
C ALA A 471 -11.04 19.52 59.91
N LYS A 472 -9.81 19.58 59.41
CA LYS A 472 -9.17 20.79 58.88
C LYS A 472 -8.83 20.61 57.40
N ALA A 473 -8.92 21.70 56.64
CA ALA A 473 -8.45 21.76 55.26
C ALA A 473 -7.00 22.27 55.22
N GLU A 474 -6.07 21.43 54.79
CA GLU A 474 -4.66 21.77 54.61
C GLU A 474 -4.37 22.02 53.12
N ALA A 475 -3.80 23.18 52.80
CA ALA A 475 -3.44 23.55 51.45
C ALA A 475 -2.18 22.79 51.01
N ARG A 476 -2.34 21.86 50.07
CA ARG A 476 -1.25 21.05 49.53
C ARG A 476 -1.00 21.38 48.07
N LYS A 477 0.25 21.68 47.74
CA LYS A 477 0.68 21.83 46.34
C LYS A 477 0.73 20.45 45.69
N VAL A 478 0.00 20.30 44.60
CA VAL A 478 -0.03 19.09 43.79
C VAL A 478 0.39 19.40 42.36
N THR A 479 1.07 18.45 41.73
CA THR A 479 1.36 18.53 40.30
C THR A 479 0.29 17.75 39.55
N ILE A 480 -0.44 18.43 38.67
CA ILE A 480 -1.47 17.79 37.83
C ILE A 480 -0.92 17.42 36.46
N GLY A 481 -1.39 16.31 35.93
CA GLY A 481 -0.99 15.72 34.65
C GLY A 481 -2.13 15.67 33.63
N ALA A 482 -2.27 14.52 32.97
CA ALA A 482 -3.25 14.34 31.91
C ALA A 482 -4.69 14.48 32.42
N ARG A 483 -5.59 14.90 31.53
CA ARG A 483 -7.02 14.99 31.77
C ARG A 483 -7.74 14.07 30.80
N ALA A 484 -8.59 13.18 31.31
CA ALA A 484 -9.44 12.33 30.48
C ALA A 484 -10.70 11.91 31.26
N ASN A 485 -11.81 11.67 30.56
CA ASN A 485 -13.06 11.16 31.14
C ASN A 485 -13.58 11.98 32.35
N GLY A 486 -13.41 13.31 32.32
CA GLY A 486 -13.82 14.21 33.42
C GLY A 486 -12.96 14.14 34.69
N LYS A 487 -11.85 13.38 34.65
CA LYS A 487 -10.88 13.21 35.73
C LYS A 487 -9.52 13.80 35.33
N VAL A 488 -8.73 14.16 36.33
CA VAL A 488 -7.39 14.72 36.18
C VAL A 488 -6.41 13.90 36.99
N GLU A 489 -5.29 13.57 36.34
CA GLU A 489 -4.17 12.85 36.94
C GLU A 489 -3.43 13.74 37.94
N ILE A 490 -3.09 13.19 39.10
CA ILE A 490 -2.15 13.79 40.04
C ILE A 490 -0.81 13.06 39.89
N ILE A 491 0.21 13.78 39.43
CA ILE A 491 1.57 13.27 39.26
C ILE A 491 2.29 13.22 40.61
N SER A 492 2.08 14.23 41.47
CA SER A 492 2.69 14.29 42.80
C SER A 492 1.86 15.16 43.76
N GLY A 493 2.02 14.93 45.07
CA GLY A 493 1.43 15.75 46.14
C GLY A 493 0.11 15.25 46.73
N LEU A 494 -0.46 14.14 46.23
CA LEU A 494 -1.64 13.49 46.83
C LEU A 494 -1.45 11.97 46.82
N ALA A 495 -1.65 11.31 47.96
CA ALA A 495 -1.52 9.87 48.09
C ALA A 495 -2.87 9.15 47.86
N PRO A 496 -2.87 7.89 47.40
CA PRO A 496 -4.07 7.07 47.34
C PRO A 496 -4.76 6.95 48.70
N GLY A 497 -6.08 7.07 48.74
CA GLY A 497 -6.87 6.99 49.98
C GLY A 497 -6.95 8.30 50.78
N GLU A 498 -6.19 9.34 50.43
CA GLU A 498 -6.34 10.65 51.07
C GLU A 498 -7.68 11.30 50.73
N ARG A 499 -8.28 11.95 51.73
CA ARG A 499 -9.51 12.73 51.56
C ARG A 499 -9.17 14.13 51.10
N PHE A 500 -9.79 14.61 50.04
CA PHE A 500 -9.57 15.96 49.51
C PHE A 500 -10.91 16.67 49.26
N VAL A 501 -10.87 18.00 49.30
CA VAL A 501 -12.04 18.85 49.07
C VAL A 501 -12.31 18.95 47.56
N VAL A 502 -13.52 18.61 47.13
CA VAL A 502 -13.99 18.75 45.75
C VAL A 502 -14.64 20.12 45.53
N ARG A 503 -15.48 20.55 46.49
CA ARG A 503 -16.18 21.84 46.45
C ARG A 503 -16.28 22.42 47.86
N SER A 504 -16.21 23.74 47.96
CA SER A 504 -16.44 24.48 49.21
C SER A 504 -17.44 25.62 48.98
N THR A 505 -18.22 25.96 50.00
CA THR A 505 -19.20 27.06 49.93
C THR A 505 -18.55 28.45 49.85
N ARG A 506 -17.28 28.57 50.25
CA ARG A 506 -16.45 29.78 50.13
C ARG A 506 -14.96 29.40 50.00
N PRO A 507 -14.09 30.32 49.56
CA PRO A 507 -12.63 30.09 49.53
C PRO A 507 -12.12 29.66 50.91
N LEU A 508 -11.34 28.57 50.93
CA LEU A 508 -10.75 28.00 52.15
C LEU A 508 -9.36 28.61 52.38
N LYS A 509 -9.00 28.76 53.66
CA LYS A 509 -7.64 29.08 54.09
C LYS A 509 -6.91 27.82 54.54
N ASP A 510 -5.58 27.86 54.46
CA ASP A 510 -4.74 26.79 54.98
C ASP A 510 -4.97 26.60 56.49
N GLY A 511 -5.17 25.35 56.92
CA GLY A 511 -5.43 24.96 58.31
C GLY A 511 -6.84 25.30 58.83
N GLU A 512 -7.76 25.74 57.97
CA GLU A 512 -9.11 26.15 58.39
C GLU A 512 -9.98 24.95 58.82
N LYS A 513 -10.68 25.08 59.95
CA LYS A 513 -11.67 24.07 60.38
C LYS A 513 -12.83 24.03 59.39
N ILE A 514 -13.17 22.83 58.91
CA ILE A 514 -14.19 22.59 57.90
C ILE A 514 -15.28 21.68 58.45
N ARG A 515 -16.49 21.80 57.89
CA ARG A 515 -17.59 20.90 58.19
C ARG A 515 -17.86 20.01 56.98
N LEU A 516 -17.80 18.70 57.16
CA LEU A 516 -18.14 17.75 56.10
C LEU A 516 -19.64 17.87 55.75
N SER A 517 -19.94 18.04 54.46
CA SER A 517 -21.33 18.05 54.00
C SER A 517 -21.95 16.65 54.18
N ARG A 518 -23.17 16.58 54.72
CA ARG A 518 -23.88 15.32 55.02
C ARG A 518 -24.36 14.55 53.77
N ILE A 519 -24.01 15.02 52.57
CA ILE A 519 -24.43 14.46 51.28
C ILE A 519 -23.34 13.58 50.64
N ALA A 520 -22.08 13.67 51.10
CA ALA A 520 -20.94 13.00 50.47
C ALA A 520 -20.59 11.60 51.04
N SER A 521 -21.40 11.03 51.94
CA SER A 521 -21.09 9.77 52.65
C SER A 521 -21.69 8.50 52.01
N LEU A 522 -22.04 8.52 50.71
CA LEU A 522 -22.48 7.32 49.99
C LEU A 522 -21.31 6.73 49.20
N PRO A 523 -20.91 5.46 49.44
CA PRO A 523 -19.85 4.83 48.69
C PRO A 523 -20.26 4.65 47.22
N VAL A 524 -19.42 5.12 46.32
CA VAL A 524 -19.51 4.84 44.89
C VAL A 524 -19.16 3.36 44.68
N ASN A 525 -20.17 2.56 44.31
CA ASN A 525 -20.14 1.21 43.74
C ASN A 525 -19.02 0.23 44.19
N LEU A 526 -19.42 -0.78 44.98
CA LEU A 526 -18.74 -2.09 45.01
C LEU A 526 -18.91 -2.78 43.64
N PRO A 527 -17.87 -3.44 43.08
CA PRO A 527 -18.05 -4.33 41.95
C PRO A 527 -18.86 -5.56 42.38
N LEU A 528 -19.91 -5.89 41.62
CA LEU A 528 -20.65 -7.14 41.75
C LEU A 528 -19.71 -8.29 41.38
N ASN A 529 -19.31 -9.06 42.39
CA ASN A 529 -18.65 -10.34 42.22
C ASN A 529 -19.71 -11.35 41.71
N PRO A 530 -19.56 -11.99 40.53
CA PRO A 530 -20.49 -13.02 40.11
C PRO A 530 -20.27 -14.25 41.01
N ARG A 531 -21.26 -14.52 41.86
CA ARG A 531 -21.26 -15.71 42.69
C ARG A 531 -21.23 -16.96 41.81
N GLN A 532 -20.38 -17.89 42.24
CA GLN A 532 -20.53 -19.31 42.03
C GLN A 532 -21.98 -19.73 42.34
N GLY A 533 -22.56 -20.45 41.39
CA GLY A 533 -23.71 -21.32 41.50
C GLY A 533 -23.45 -22.46 40.54
#